data_AF-A0A941PCV8-F1
#
_entry.id   AF-A0A941PCV8-F1
#
_cell.length_a   1.000
_cell.length_b   1.000
_cell.length_c   1.000
_cell.angle_alpha   90.00
_cell.angle_beta   90.00
_cell.angle_gamma   90.00
#
_symmetry.space_group_name_H-M   'P 1'
#
loop_
_entity.id
_entity.type
_entity.pdbx_description
1 polymer ?
#
loop_
_entity_poly.entity_id
_entity_poly.type
_entity_poly.pdbx_seq_one_letter_code
_entity_poly.pdbx_strand_id
1 'polypeptide(L)'
;MKGQFPAVLPLASLNGKNGFKLDGEVGGDFSGYSVSAAGDINGDGTSDLLIGAYRHTSGMGRSYVVFGGPGVGGSGLVALSE
;
A
#
# COMPACT_ATOMS: atom_id res chain seq x y z
N MET A 1 3.59 17.69 -16.34
CA MET A 1 5.02 17.31 -16.27
C MET A 1 5.08 15.88 -15.76
N LYS A 2 5.58 14.92 -16.53
CA LYS A 2 5.79 13.55 -16.03
C LYS A 2 7.04 13.59 -15.15
N GLY A 3 6.85 13.62 -13.83
CA GLY A 3 7.95 13.45 -12.88
C GLY A 3 8.60 12.11 -13.17
N GLN A 4 9.82 12.14 -13.70
CA GLN A 4 10.55 10.94 -14.05
C GLN A 4 11.04 10.33 -12.74
N PHE A 5 10.55 9.13 -12.39
CA PHE A 5 11.07 8.42 -11.24
C PHE A 5 12.56 8.14 -11.46
N PRO A 6 13.41 8.36 -10.45
CA PRO A 6 14.82 8.01 -10.56
C PRO A 6 14.94 6.49 -10.77
N ALA A 7 16.00 6.06 -11.47
CA ALA A 7 16.30 4.63 -11.66
C ALA A 7 16.48 3.88 -10.32
N VAL A 8 16.82 4.62 -9.25
CA VAL A 8 16.87 4.14 -7.88
C VAL A 8 16.04 5.07 -7.02
N LEU A 9 15.02 4.52 -6.35
CA LEU A 9 14.19 5.22 -5.37
C LEU A 9 14.37 4.56 -4.00
N PRO A 10 15.18 5.14 -3.10
CA PRO A 10 15.33 4.60 -1.75
C PRO A 10 14.01 4.70 -0.98
N LEU A 11 13.55 3.61 -0.37
CA LEU A 11 12.29 3.63 0.41
C LEU A 11 12.35 4.62 1.57
N ALA A 12 13.53 4.83 2.16
CA ALA A 12 13.75 5.82 3.21
C ALA A 12 13.60 7.27 2.73
N SER A 13 13.59 7.52 1.41
CA SER A 13 13.37 8.85 0.83
C SER A 13 11.90 9.19 0.61
N LEU A 14 11.00 8.22 0.80
CA LEU A 14 9.56 8.40 0.60
C LEU A 14 8.96 9.23 1.74
N ASN A 15 8.24 10.29 1.39
CA ASN A 15 7.75 11.28 2.36
C ASN A 15 6.32 11.77 2.08
N GLY A 16 5.57 11.06 1.25
CA GLY A 16 4.19 11.39 0.89
C GLY A 16 4.06 12.38 -0.26
N LYS A 17 5.09 13.18 -0.55
CA LYS A 17 5.12 14.03 -1.75
C LYS A 17 5.68 13.31 -2.97
N ASN A 18 6.56 12.34 -2.76
CA ASN A 18 7.22 11.55 -3.81
C ASN A 18 6.81 10.06 -3.79
N GLY A 19 5.80 9.71 -2.99
CA GLY A 19 5.33 8.35 -2.79
C GLY A 19 5.33 7.96 -1.30
N PHE A 20 4.92 6.72 -1.04
CA PHE A 20 4.87 6.13 0.29
C PHE A 20 5.21 4.64 0.23
N LYS A 21 5.60 4.08 1.36
CA LYS A 21 5.74 2.64 1.56
C LYS A 21 4.56 2.07 2.35
N LEU A 22 4.28 0.79 2.14
CA LEU A 22 3.35 0.01 2.94
C LEU A 22 4.16 -0.84 3.92
N ASP A 23 3.95 -0.66 5.22
CA ASP A 23 4.52 -1.54 6.24
C ASP A 23 3.46 -2.58 6.64
N GLY A 24 3.83 -3.86 6.55
CA GLY A 24 2.98 -4.98 6.97
C GLY A 24 2.68 -4.94 8.47
N GLU A 25 1.60 -5.59 8.87
CA GLU A 25 1.11 -5.53 10.26
C GLU A 25 1.98 -6.37 11.19
N VAL A 26 2.34 -7.58 10.75
CA VAL A 26 3.09 -8.55 11.56
C VAL A 26 4.29 -9.06 10.77
N GLY A 27 5.44 -9.18 11.45
CA GLY A 27 6.65 -9.73 10.86
C GLY A 27 6.41 -11.13 10.27
N GLY A 28 6.66 -11.28 8.97
CA GLY A 28 6.49 -12.56 8.28
C GLY A 28 5.06 -12.89 7.86
N ASP A 29 4.16 -11.90 7.80
CA ASP A 29 2.82 -12.04 7.20
C ASP A 29 2.84 -12.10 5.66
N PHE A 30 3.95 -11.64 5.06
CA PHE A 30 4.17 -11.53 3.61
C PHE A 30 3.14 -10.60 2.94
N SER A 31 2.79 -9.49 3.60
CA SER A 31 2.01 -8.42 2.99
C SER A 31 2.63 -7.94 1.69
N GLY A 32 1.82 -7.77 0.65
CA GLY A 32 2.28 -7.36 -0.68
C GLY A 32 2.76 -8.53 -1.56
N TYR A 33 2.62 -9.78 -1.11
CA TYR A 33 2.87 -10.95 -1.97
C TYR A 33 2.02 -10.95 -3.23
N SER A 34 0.78 -10.46 -3.13
CA SER A 34 -0.10 -10.20 -4.26
C SER A 34 -0.74 -8.81 -4.12
N VAL A 35 -0.85 -8.11 -5.25
CA VAL A 35 -1.51 -6.80 -5.34
C VAL A 35 -2.43 -6.80 -6.55
N SER A 36 -3.64 -6.28 -6.39
CA SER A 36 -4.61 -6.11 -7.48
C SER A 36 -5.19 -4.69 -7.45
N ALA A 37 -5.50 -4.15 -8.63
CA ALA A 37 -6.40 -3.01 -8.74
C ALA A 37 -7.79 -3.47 -8.27
N ALA A 38 -8.37 -2.76 -7.32
CA ALA A 38 -9.66 -3.13 -6.72
C ALA A 38 -10.83 -2.34 -7.32
N GLY A 39 -10.53 -1.31 -8.12
CA GLY A 39 -11.51 -0.31 -8.54
C GLY A 39 -11.83 0.64 -7.40
N ASP A 40 -12.81 1.50 -7.58
CA ASP A 40 -13.31 2.40 -6.53
C ASP A 40 -14.38 1.67 -5.70
N ILE A 41 -14.00 1.12 -4.55
CA ILE A 41 -14.87 0.29 -3.70
C ILE A 41 -15.74 1.16 -2.79
N ASN A 42 -15.22 2.33 -2.38
CA ASN A 42 -15.91 3.22 -1.44
C ASN A 42 -16.76 4.32 -2.13
N GLY A 43 -16.67 4.46 -3.46
CA GLY A 43 -17.46 5.38 -4.26
C GLY A 43 -16.96 6.83 -4.22
N ASP A 44 -15.68 7.06 -3.93
CA ASP A 44 -15.10 8.41 -3.83
C ASP A 44 -14.56 8.97 -5.16
N GLY A 45 -14.64 8.18 -6.22
CA GLY A 45 -14.15 8.51 -7.56
C GLY A 45 -12.68 8.15 -7.79
N THR A 46 -12.00 7.53 -6.81
CA THR A 46 -10.60 7.10 -6.91
C THR A 46 -10.48 5.59 -6.82
N SER A 47 -9.59 4.99 -7.61
CA SER A 47 -9.36 3.54 -7.52
C SER A 47 -8.54 3.15 -6.29
N ASP A 48 -8.95 2.06 -5.67
CA ASP A 48 -8.35 1.43 -4.50
C ASP A 48 -7.46 0.24 -4.90
N LEU A 49 -6.68 -0.23 -3.92
CA LEU A 49 -5.82 -1.40 -4.05
C LEU A 49 -6.22 -2.50 -3.06
N LEU A 50 -6.12 -3.75 -3.49
CA LEU A 50 -6.18 -4.93 -2.64
C LEU A 50 -4.77 -5.48 -2.43
N ILE A 51 -4.38 -5.64 -1.16
CA ILE A 51 -3.08 -6.15 -0.74
C ILE A 51 -3.26 -7.47 0.01
N GLY A 52 -2.61 -8.53 -0.46
CA GLY A 52 -2.62 -9.84 0.19
C GLY A 52 -1.44 -10.06 1.12
N ALA A 53 -1.70 -10.64 2.30
CA ALA A 53 -0.71 -11.10 3.28
C ALA A 53 -0.98 -12.57 3.63
N TYR A 54 -0.56 -13.50 2.76
CA TYR A 54 -1.00 -14.89 2.82
C TYR A 54 -0.47 -15.69 4.02
N ARG A 55 0.59 -15.23 4.69
CA ARG A 55 1.14 -15.91 5.88
C ARG A 55 0.64 -15.32 7.20
N HIS A 56 -0.21 -14.30 7.17
CA HIS A 56 -0.83 -13.75 8.37
C HIS A 56 -1.51 -14.87 9.18
N THR A 57 -1.45 -14.78 10.51
CA THR A 57 -2.01 -15.76 11.46
C THR A 57 -1.71 -17.21 11.08
N SER A 58 -0.42 -17.56 10.93
CA SER A 58 0.02 -18.92 10.59
C SER A 58 -0.57 -19.48 9.28
N GLY A 59 -0.81 -18.63 8.29
CA GLY A 59 -1.32 -19.04 6.97
C GLY A 59 -2.84 -18.96 6.80
N MET A 60 -3.57 -18.41 7.77
CA MET A 60 -4.98 -18.06 7.57
C MET A 60 -5.14 -16.91 6.56
N GLY A 61 -4.11 -16.07 6.45
CA GLY A 61 -4.06 -14.95 5.52
C GLY A 61 -4.83 -13.73 6.00
N ARG A 62 -4.52 -12.58 5.41
CA ARG A 62 -5.26 -11.33 5.54
C ARG A 62 -5.27 -10.60 4.21
N SER A 63 -6.33 -9.83 3.96
CA SER A 63 -6.43 -8.91 2.83
C SER A 63 -6.71 -7.52 3.37
N TYR A 64 -6.01 -6.53 2.82
CA TYR A 64 -6.20 -5.13 3.17
C TYR A 64 -6.67 -4.37 1.93
N VAL A 65 -7.59 -3.42 2.13
CA VAL A 65 -7.92 -2.42 1.13
C VAL A 65 -7.17 -1.16 1.47
N VAL A 66 -6.40 -0.63 0.51
CA VAL A 66 -5.80 0.70 0.60
C VAL A 66 -6.66 1.62 -0.25
N PHE A 67 -7.45 2.47 0.40
CA PHE A 67 -8.29 3.43 -0.29
C PHE A 67 -7.44 4.48 -1.02
N GLY A 68 -7.82 4.75 -2.26
CA GLY A 68 -7.25 5.83 -3.04
C GLY A 68 -7.61 7.20 -2.49
N GLY A 69 -7.02 8.25 -3.07
CA GLY A 69 -7.44 9.62 -2.84
C GLY A 69 -6.31 10.56 -2.42
N PRO A 70 -6.60 11.87 -2.28
CA PRO A 70 -5.58 12.90 -2.08
C PRO A 70 -4.82 12.79 -0.73
N GLY A 71 -5.32 11.99 0.22
CA GLY A 71 -4.70 11.79 1.53
C GLY A 71 -3.88 10.51 1.66
N VAL A 72 -3.92 9.60 0.67
CA VAL A 72 -3.26 8.29 0.80
C VAL A 72 -1.75 8.47 0.95
N GLY A 73 -1.19 7.89 2.03
CA GLY A 73 0.24 7.91 2.29
C GLY A 73 0.86 9.30 2.42
N GLY A 74 0.10 10.33 2.83
CA GLY A 74 0.58 11.71 2.94
C GLY A 74 1.80 11.91 3.86
N SER A 75 2.10 10.94 4.73
CA SER A 75 3.30 10.90 5.59
C SER A 75 4.50 10.17 4.97
N GLY A 76 4.33 9.53 3.81
CA GLY A 76 5.30 8.59 3.23
C GLY A 76 5.18 7.16 3.77
N LEU A 77 4.27 6.91 4.71
CA LEU A 77 4.02 5.60 5.28
C LEU A 77 2.50 5.33 5.39
N VAL A 78 2.09 4.15 4.97
CA VAL A 78 0.80 3.55 5.31
C VAL A 78 1.11 2.25 6.05
N ALA A 79 0.77 2.18 7.34
CA ALA A 79 0.85 0.95 8.11
C ALA A 79 -0.43 0.14 7.88
N LEU A 80 -0.28 -1.14 7.57
CA LEU A 80 -1.39 -2.07 7.49
C LEU A 80 -1.76 -2.50 8.92
N SER A 81 -3.05 -2.48 9.23
CA SER A 81 -3.59 -2.92 10.51
C SER A 81 -5.04 -3.37 10.34
N GLU A 82 -5.58 -4.03 11.37
CA GLU A 82 -7.03 -4.15 11.59
C GLU A 82 -7.70 -2.77 11.81
#